data_AF-A0A521GJ73-F1
#
_entry.id   AF-A0A521GJ73-F1
#
_cell.length_a   1.000
_cell.length_b   1.000
_cell.length_c   1.000
_cell.angle_alpha   90.00
_cell.angle_beta   90.00
_cell.angle_gamma   90.00
#
_symmetry.space_group_name_H-M   'P 1'
#
loop_
_entity.id
_entity.type
_entity.pdbx_description
1 polymer ?
#
loop_
_entity_poly.entity_id
_entity_poly.type
_entity_poly.pdbx_seq_one_letter_code
_entity_poly.pdbx_strand_id
1 'polypeptide(L)'
;MSTVVDELLKAPNLRELITELEEAWENEQRRRHTFWAEIDENVKAEFILGEIVYHSPIYRRHWMASTNITTELLPYVRANKLGRVAYEKVMIRLTRNDY
;
A
#
# COMPACT_ATOMS: atom_id res chain seq x y z
N MET A 1 -15.74 2.72 -19.20
CA MET A 1 -14.28 2.66 -19.00
C MET A 1 -13.86 3.94 -18.28
N SER A 2 -12.68 3.99 -17.65
CA SER A 2 -12.23 5.26 -17.08
C SER A 2 -11.90 6.24 -18.21
N THR A 3 -12.04 7.54 -17.96
CA THR A 3 -11.71 8.60 -18.94
C THR A 3 -10.29 8.47 -19.48
N VAL A 4 -9.35 8.04 -18.65
CA VAL A 4 -7.93 7.83 -19.01
C VAL A 4 -7.77 6.68 -20.03
N VAL A 5 -8.53 5.60 -19.89
CA VAL A 5 -8.46 4.47 -20.84
C VAL A 5 -8.98 4.91 -22.21
N ASP A 6 -10.04 5.72 -22.26
CA ASP A 6 -10.59 6.24 -23.51
C ASP A 6 -9.61 7.20 -24.23
N GLU A 7 -8.80 7.93 -23.48
CA GLU A 7 -7.73 8.79 -24.03
C GLU A 7 -6.58 7.96 -24.61
N LEU A 8 -6.11 6.94 -23.87
CA LEU A 8 -5.07 6.04 -24.35
C LEU A 8 -5.48 5.35 -25.67
N LEU A 9 -6.71 4.85 -25.76
CA LEU A 9 -7.22 4.17 -26.96
C LEU A 9 -7.26 5.06 -28.20
N LYS A 10 -7.35 6.39 -28.03
CA LYS A 10 -7.35 7.37 -29.13
C LYS A 10 -5.94 7.81 -29.51
N ALA A 11 -4.91 7.45 -28.74
CA ALA A 11 -3.55 7.88 -28.99
C ALA A 11 -2.99 7.18 -30.25
N PRO A 12 -2.36 7.93 -31.18
CA PRO A 12 -1.79 7.35 -32.39
C PRO A 12 -0.61 6.41 -32.10
N ASN A 13 0.06 6.59 -30.96
CA ASN A 13 1.15 5.76 -30.47
C ASN A 13 0.71 4.75 -29.40
N LEU A 14 -0.55 4.32 -29.40
CA LEU A 14 -1.12 3.39 -28.41
C LEU A 14 -0.23 2.16 -28.16
N ARG A 15 0.39 1.60 -29.20
CA ARG A 15 1.26 0.42 -29.05
C ARG A 15 2.51 0.72 -28.20
N GLU A 16 3.13 1.88 -28.39
CA GLU A 16 4.29 2.30 -27.61
C GLU A 16 3.89 2.55 -26.16
N LEU A 17 2.76 3.24 -25.94
CA LEU A 17 2.24 3.50 -24.59
C LEU A 17 1.90 2.20 -23.83
N ILE A 18 1.35 1.19 -24.52
CA ILE A 18 1.11 -0.12 -23.91
C ILE A 18 2.44 -0.75 -23.45
N THR A 19 3.46 -0.76 -24.32
CA THR A 19 4.77 -1.30 -23.98
C THR A 19 5.38 -0.58 -22.77
N GLU A 20 5.35 0.76 -22.76
CA GLU A 20 5.87 1.56 -21.64
C GLU A 20 5.13 1.26 -20.32
N LEU A 21 3.81 1.08 -20.37
CA LEU A 21 3.01 0.73 -19.20
C LEU A 21 3.30 -0.68 -18.70
N GLU A 22 3.48 -1.65 -19.60
CA GLU A 22 3.88 -3.02 -19.28
C GLU A 22 5.26 -3.04 -18.61
N GLU A 23 6.25 -2.34 -19.18
CA GLU A 23 7.59 -2.23 -18.61
C GLU A 23 7.58 -1.54 -17.24
N ALA A 24 6.83 -0.43 -17.09
CA ALA A 24 6.69 0.27 -15.83
C ALA A 24 6.06 -0.62 -14.75
N TRP A 25 5.00 -1.35 -15.12
CA TRP A 25 4.33 -2.30 -14.23
C TRP A 25 5.26 -3.42 -13.80
N GLU A 26 5.94 -4.08 -14.73
CA GLU A 26 6.86 -5.17 -14.42
C GLU A 26 8.02 -4.72 -13.52
N ASN A 27 8.58 -3.53 -13.78
CA ASN A 27 9.62 -2.96 -12.93
C ASN A 27 9.12 -2.68 -11.51
N GLU A 28 7.90 -2.15 -11.37
CA GLU A 28 7.28 -1.92 -10.07
C GLU A 28 7.02 -3.23 -9.31
N GLN A 29 6.50 -4.26 -9.99
CA GLN A 29 6.30 -5.57 -9.39
C GLN A 29 7.62 -6.21 -8.94
N ARG A 30 8.68 -6.10 -9.75
CA ARG A 30 10.02 -6.61 -9.37
C ARG A 30 10.53 -5.93 -8.10
N ARG A 31 10.45 -4.59 -8.03
CA ARG A 31 10.85 -3.81 -6.85
C ARG A 31 10.00 -4.16 -5.62
N ARG A 32 8.70 -4.41 -5.82
CA ARG A 32 7.78 -4.83 -4.76
C ARG A 32 8.17 -6.17 -4.16
N HIS A 33 8.53 -7.14 -5.00
CA HIS A 33 9.05 -8.43 -4.54
C HIS A 33 10.37 -8.30 -3.79
N THR A 34 11.28 -7.46 -4.27
CA THR A 34 12.54 -7.15 -3.58
C THR A 34 12.28 -6.52 -2.22
N PHE A 35 11.35 -5.57 -2.13
CA PHE A 35 10.95 -4.96 -0.86
C PHE A 35 10.50 -6.02 0.17
N TRP A 36 9.64 -6.95 -0.20
CA TRP A 36 9.22 -8.02 0.72
C TRP A 36 10.35 -8.94 1.16
N ALA A 37 11.32 -9.19 0.29
CA ALA A 37 12.44 -10.09 0.57
C ALA A 37 13.52 -9.44 1.46
N GLU A 38 13.68 -8.12 1.37
CA GLU A 38 14.84 -7.41 1.93
C GLU A 38 14.49 -6.47 3.08
N ILE A 39 13.21 -6.13 3.29
CA ILE A 39 12.84 -5.18 4.34
C ILE A 39 13.13 -5.74 5.74
N ASP A 40 13.82 -4.94 6.55
CA ASP A 40 14.07 -5.25 7.96
C ASP A 40 12.77 -5.08 8.76
N GLU A 41 12.33 -6.14 9.45
CA GLU A 41 11.14 -6.15 10.30
C GLU A 41 11.17 -5.09 11.41
N ASN A 42 12.37 -4.62 11.80
CA ASN A 42 12.53 -3.58 12.81
C ASN A 42 12.26 -2.18 12.25
N VAL A 43 12.27 -2.02 10.93
CA VAL A 43 12.08 -0.74 10.26
C VAL A 43 10.62 -0.60 9.83
N LYS A 44 10.06 0.60 10.04
CA LYS A 44 8.72 0.91 9.53
C LYS A 44 8.88 1.51 8.13
N ALA A 45 8.48 0.79 7.11
CA ALA A 45 8.53 1.26 5.73
C ALA A 45 7.27 0.88 4.97
N GLU A 46 6.93 1.72 3.99
CA GLU A 46 5.84 1.48 3.05
C GLU A 46 6.41 1.40 1.64
N PHE A 47 5.90 0.49 0.82
CA PHE A 47 6.14 0.47 -0.60
C PHE A 47 4.97 1.16 -1.32
N ILE A 48 5.24 2.31 -1.94
CA ILE A 48 4.23 3.13 -2.61
C ILE A 48 4.72 3.43 -4.02
N LEU A 49 3.98 2.95 -5.04
CA LEU A 49 4.25 3.24 -6.46
C LEU A 49 5.71 2.97 -6.88
N GLY A 50 6.30 1.87 -6.40
CA GLY A 50 7.69 1.54 -6.69
C GLY A 50 8.67 1.98 -5.62
N GLU A 51 8.34 2.94 -4.77
CA GLU A 51 9.29 3.58 -3.85
C GLU A 51 9.14 3.07 -2.41
N ILE A 52 10.27 2.95 -1.70
CA ILE A 52 10.29 2.61 -0.27
C ILE A 52 10.31 3.91 0.53
N VAL A 53 9.25 4.13 1.30
CA VAL A 53 9.07 5.28 2.18
C VAL A 53 9.32 4.85 3.62
N TYR A 54 10.39 5.36 4.21
CA TYR A 54 10.72 5.08 5.60
C TYR A 54 10.00 6.04 6.54
N HIS A 55 9.43 5.51 7.62
CA HIS A 55 8.73 6.32 8.61
C HIS A 55 9.60 6.61 9.83
N SER A 56 9.50 7.85 10.31
CA SER A 56 10.06 8.24 11.60
C SER A 56 9.32 7.57 12.77
N PRO A 57 9.94 7.55 13.97
CA PRO A 57 9.29 7.04 15.17
C PRO A 57 7.92 7.69 15.40
N ILE A 58 6.95 6.89 15.86
CA ILE A 58 5.60 7.36 16.12
C ILE A 58 5.62 8.32 17.31
N TYR A 59 5.15 9.56 17.12
CA TYR A 59 5.00 10.48 18.25
C TYR A 59 3.96 9.96 19.25
N ARG A 60 4.23 10.18 20.54
CA ARG A 60 3.35 9.78 21.66
C ARG A 60 1.88 10.15 21.45
N ARG A 61 1.59 11.35 20.91
CA ARG A 61 0.21 11.80 20.65
C ARG A 61 -0.52 10.92 19.64
N HIS A 62 0.17 10.46 18.60
CA HIS A 62 -0.42 9.59 17.57
C HIS A 62 -0.63 8.19 18.15
N TRP A 63 0.35 7.69 18.90
CA TRP A 63 0.21 6.42 19.61
C TRP A 63 -0.99 6.41 20.56
N MET A 64 -1.16 7.45 21.40
CA MET A 64 -2.32 7.54 22.31
C MET A 64 -3.66 7.57 21.54
N ALA A 65 -3.74 8.36 20.46
CA ALA A 65 -4.95 8.46 19.66
C ALA A 65 -5.33 7.10 19.03
N SER A 66 -4.36 6.44 18.39
CA SER A 66 -4.58 5.14 17.75
C SER A 66 -4.96 4.05 18.75
N THR A 67 -4.32 4.04 19.94
CA THR A 67 -4.67 3.10 21.02
C THR A 67 -6.10 3.30 21.51
N ASN A 68 -6.53 4.55 21.73
CA ASN A 68 -7.89 4.84 22.18
C ASN A 68 -8.94 4.40 21.14
N ILE A 69 -8.71 4.73 19.87
CA ILE A 69 -9.62 4.33 18.77
C ILE A 69 -9.70 2.80 18.67
N THR A 70 -8.57 2.12 18.72
CA THR A 70 -8.52 0.66 18.58
C THR A 70 -9.20 -0.04 19.76
N THR A 71 -9.04 0.48 20.97
CA THR A 71 -9.67 -0.05 22.20
C THR A 71 -11.20 -0.07 22.09
N GLU A 72 -11.80 0.95 21.48
CA GLU A 72 -13.25 1.03 21.30
C GLU A 72 -13.74 0.25 20.07
N LEU A 73 -12.99 0.30 18.97
CA LEU A 73 -13.40 -0.31 17.70
C LEU A 73 -13.31 -1.85 17.71
N LEU A 74 -12.26 -2.39 18.34
CA LEU A 74 -11.95 -3.82 18.28
C LEU A 74 -13.04 -4.69 18.93
N PRO A 75 -13.60 -4.37 20.12
CA PRO A 75 -14.72 -5.11 20.70
C PRO A 75 -15.96 -5.11 19.79
N TYR A 76 -16.31 -3.96 19.21
CA TYR A 76 -17.46 -3.84 18.31
C TYR A 76 -17.32 -4.73 17.07
N VAL A 77 -16.16 -4.67 16.39
CA VAL A 77 -15.90 -5.50 15.20
C VAL A 77 -15.95 -6.98 15.54
N ARG A 78 -15.39 -7.38 16.68
CA ARG A 78 -15.41 -8.78 17.15
C ARG A 78 -16.83 -9.25 17.47
N ALA A 79 -17.59 -8.48 18.24
CA ALA A 79 -18.96 -8.83 18.62
C ALA A 79 -19.88 -8.99 17.41
N ASN A 80 -19.70 -8.17 16.39
CA ASN A 80 -20.53 -8.15 15.18
C ASN A 80 -19.95 -8.97 14.01
N LYS A 81 -18.81 -9.65 14.20
CA LYS A 81 -18.13 -10.46 13.16
C LYS A 81 -17.85 -9.69 11.86
N LEU A 82 -17.42 -8.43 11.99
CA LEU A 82 -17.24 -7.51 10.85
C LEU A 82 -15.85 -7.60 10.17
N GLY A 83 -15.05 -8.60 10.53
CA GLY A 83 -13.71 -8.81 9.99
C GLY A 83 -12.61 -8.65 11.03
N ARG A 84 -11.50 -8.02 10.64
CA ARG A 84 -10.29 -7.89 11.47
C ARG A 84 -9.87 -6.43 11.58
N VAL A 85 -9.51 -6.02 12.79
CA VAL A 85 -8.84 -4.74 13.07
C VAL A 85 -7.48 -5.08 13.65
N ALA A 86 -6.45 -4.46 13.10
CA ALA A 86 -5.08 -4.55 13.58
C ALA A 86 -4.51 -3.14 13.68
N TYR A 87 -3.61 -2.96 14.64
CA TYR A 87 -2.88 -1.75 14.91
C TYR A 87 -1.48 -2.22 15.26
N GLU A 88 -0.53 -2.12 14.32
CA GLU A 88 0.93 -2.27 14.50
C GLU A 88 1.64 -2.34 13.13
N LYS A 89 2.97 -2.53 13.12
CA LYS A 89 3.80 -2.86 11.95
C LYS A 89 3.47 -4.23 11.34
N VAL A 90 2.27 -4.43 10.81
CA VAL A 90 1.87 -5.68 10.17
C VAL A 90 1.99 -5.55 8.66
N MET A 91 2.73 -6.45 8.04
CA MET A 91 2.84 -6.45 6.59
C MET A 91 1.50 -6.75 5.93
N ILE A 92 0.97 -5.84 5.12
CA ILE A 92 -0.28 -6.02 4.37
C ILE A 92 -0.13 -5.56 2.93
N ARG A 93 -0.83 -6.25 2.04
CA ARG A 93 -0.92 -5.91 0.62
C ARG A 93 -2.23 -5.21 0.30
N LEU A 94 -2.13 -4.00 -0.23
CA LEU A 94 -3.23 -3.25 -0.78
C LEU A 94 -3.06 -3.09 -2.30
N THR A 95 -4.06 -2.52 -2.97
CA THR A 95 -4.03 -2.34 -4.43
C THR A 95 -2.90 -1.41 -4.91
N ARG A 96 -2.53 -0.40 -4.12
CA ARG A 96 -1.51 0.59 -4.49
C ARG A 96 -0.25 0.57 -3.63
N ASN A 97 -0.33 0.01 -2.44
CA ASN A 97 0.75 0.06 -1.49
C ASN A 97 0.86 -1.25 -0.73
N ASP A 98 2.07 -1.50 -0.27
CA ASP A 98 2.37 -2.53 0.71
C ASP A 98 2.95 -1.82 1.93
N TYR A 99 2.46 -2.21 3.11
CA TYR A 99 2.97 -1.75 4.41
C TYR A 99 3.63 -2.93 5.08
#